data_AF-A6L0C1-F1
#
_entry.id   AF-A6L0C1-F1
#
_cell.length_a   1.000
_cell.length_b   1.000
_cell.length_c   1.000
_cell.angle_alpha   90.00
_cell.angle_beta   90.00
_cell.angle_gamma   90.00
#
_symmetry.space_group_name_H-M   'P 1'
#
loop_
_entity.id
_entity.type
_entity.pdbx_description
1 polymer ?
#
loop_
_entity_poly.entity_id
_entity_poly.type
_entity_poly.pdbx_seq_one_letter_code
_entity_poly.pdbx_strand_id
1 'polypeptide(L)'
;MSHNMILNCFTINYFFLHFGNGYCVEMPSDKKDLDKLLDYLFCKKVEWKFYTTLTERKWFHGIYITFKNRKHLEVTSIMKDICIILKIDSYCLCENYTQSIIDIEGDVIAFADFSEKQE
;
A
#
# COMPACT_ATOMS: atom_id res chain seq x y z
N MET A 1 -12.50 -11.96 -17.58
CA MET A 1 -11.03 -11.83 -17.67
C MET A 1 -10.45 -12.31 -16.35
N SER A 2 -9.77 -13.45 -16.34
CA SER A 2 -9.12 -13.98 -15.14
C SER A 2 -7.85 -13.18 -14.86
N HIS A 3 -7.88 -12.35 -13.82
CA HIS A 3 -6.67 -11.72 -13.30
C HIS A 3 -5.91 -12.79 -12.52
N ASN A 4 -4.76 -13.24 -13.05
CA ASN A 4 -3.86 -14.11 -12.31
C ASN A 4 -3.31 -13.33 -11.12
N MET A 5 -3.70 -13.74 -9.91
CA MET A 5 -3.18 -13.18 -8.67
C MET A 5 -1.88 -13.91 -8.33
N ILE A 6 -0.75 -13.25 -8.54
CA ILE A 6 0.57 -13.76 -8.13
C ILE A 6 0.78 -13.34 -6.67
N LEU A 7 0.76 -14.30 -5.74
CA LEU A 7 1.09 -14.11 -4.33
C LEU A 7 2.59 -14.34 -4.15
N ASN A 8 3.36 -13.27 -4.03
CA ASN A 8 4.79 -13.36 -3.73
C ASN A 8 5.03 -13.02 -2.25
N CYS A 9 5.77 -13.86 -1.54
CA CYS A 9 6.19 -13.64 -0.16
C CYS A 9 7.55 -12.93 -0.16
N PHE A 10 7.62 -11.73 0.42
CA PHE A 10 8.85 -10.93 0.47
C PHE A 10 9.29 -10.68 1.90
N THR A 11 10.61 -10.66 2.15
CA THR A 11 11.14 -9.92 3.29
C THR A 11 11.02 -8.42 3.00
N ILE A 12 11.05 -7.57 4.02
CA ILE A 12 10.84 -6.12 3.87
C ILE A 12 11.83 -5.50 2.86
N ASN A 13 13.08 -5.97 2.81
CA ASN A 13 14.07 -5.50 1.82
C ASN A 13 13.70 -5.86 0.37
N TYR A 14 13.14 -7.05 0.12
CA TYR A 14 12.70 -7.46 -1.21
C TYR A 14 11.42 -6.78 -1.66
N PHE A 15 10.64 -6.23 -0.73
CA PHE A 15 9.38 -5.56 -1.04
C PHE A 15 9.60 -4.37 -1.98
N PHE A 16 10.53 -3.47 -1.65
CA PHE A 16 10.84 -2.33 -2.51
C PHE A 16 11.41 -2.76 -3.86
N LEU A 17 12.32 -3.73 -3.90
CA LEU A 17 12.89 -4.23 -5.15
C LEU A 17 11.82 -4.79 -6.10
N HIS A 18 10.75 -5.37 -5.55
CA HIS A 18 9.68 -5.95 -6.34
C HIS A 18 8.63 -4.92 -6.79
N PHE A 19 8.23 -4.04 -5.87
CA PHE A 19 7.08 -3.16 -6.08
C PHE A 19 7.48 -1.74 -6.47
N GLY A 20 8.63 -1.25 -6.01
CA GLY A 20 9.13 0.11 -6.22
C GLY A 20 8.39 1.15 -5.38
N ASN A 21 8.39 2.40 -5.86
CA ASN A 21 7.72 3.51 -5.19
C ASN A 21 6.20 3.39 -5.26
N GLY A 22 5.53 3.48 -4.12
CA GLY A 22 4.07 3.39 -4.04
C GLY A 22 3.55 3.37 -2.62
N TYR A 23 2.28 2.99 -2.46
CA TYR A 23 1.54 3.09 -1.21
C TYR A 23 1.03 1.72 -0.80
N CYS A 24 0.93 1.47 0.50
CA CYS A 24 0.44 0.22 1.04
C CYS A 24 -0.64 0.46 2.10
N VAL A 25 -1.68 -0.34 2.04
CA VAL A 25 -2.71 -0.43 3.08
C VAL A 25 -2.94 -1.89 3.46
N GLU A 26 -3.33 -2.12 4.71
CA GLU A 26 -3.76 -3.45 5.14
C GLU A 26 -5.06 -3.84 4.42
N MET A 27 -5.13 -5.11 4.00
CA MET A 27 -6.33 -5.62 3.36
C MET A 27 -7.46 -5.75 4.41
N PRO A 28 -8.64 -5.15 4.19
CA PRO A 28 -9.74 -5.28 5.14
C PRO A 28 -10.19 -6.73 5.25
N SER A 29 -10.47 -7.18 6.48
CA SER A 29 -10.97 -8.53 6.74
C SER A 29 -12.45 -8.69 6.34
N ASP A 30 -13.22 -7.60 6.36
CA ASP A 30 -14.61 -7.60 5.91
C ASP A 30 -14.69 -7.50 4.39
N LYS A 31 -15.44 -8.43 3.77
CA LYS A 31 -15.60 -8.48 2.32
C LYS A 31 -16.26 -7.23 1.74
N LYS A 32 -17.25 -6.64 2.42
CA LYS A 32 -17.96 -5.46 1.89
C LYS A 32 -17.02 -4.25 1.86
N ASP A 33 -16.16 -4.11 2.85
CA ASP A 33 -15.17 -3.04 2.88
C ASP A 33 -14.06 -3.27 1.84
N LEU A 34 -13.67 -4.52 1.58
CA LEU A 34 -12.81 -4.87 0.44
C LEU A 34 -13.47 -4.50 -0.89
N ASP A 35 -14.71 -4.93 -1.14
CA ASP A 35 -15.43 -4.66 -2.39
C ASP A 35 -15.54 -3.15 -2.64
N LYS A 36 -15.89 -2.34 -1.61
CA LYS A 36 -15.92 -0.88 -1.70
C LYS A 36 -14.56 -0.28 -2.08
N LEU A 37 -13.48 -0.76 -1.47
CA LEU A 37 -12.14 -0.27 -1.77
C LEU A 37 -11.76 -0.58 -3.22
N LEU A 38 -12.02 -1.81 -3.69
CA LEU A 38 -11.69 -2.22 -5.05
C LEU A 38 -12.50 -1.44 -6.09
N ASP A 39 -13.81 -1.22 -5.84
CA ASP A 39 -14.66 -0.38 -6.68
C ASP A 39 -14.15 1.06 -6.72
N TYR A 40 -13.76 1.61 -5.58
CA TYR A 40 -13.19 2.95 -5.49
C TYR A 40 -11.88 3.08 -6.27
N LEU A 41 -10.93 2.15 -6.10
CA LEU A 41 -9.67 2.12 -6.84
C LEU A 41 -9.89 1.98 -8.36
N PHE A 42 -10.86 1.15 -8.75
CA PHE A 42 -11.27 0.99 -10.16
C PHE A 42 -11.83 2.29 -10.73
N CYS A 43 -12.76 2.95 -10.02
CA CYS A 43 -13.32 4.24 -10.42
C CYS A 43 -12.25 5.33 -10.55
N LYS A 44 -11.26 5.34 -9.65
CA LYS A 44 -10.15 6.29 -9.70
C LYS A 44 -9.11 5.93 -10.76
N LYS A 45 -9.21 4.79 -11.47
CA LYS A 45 -8.23 4.31 -12.45
C LYS A 45 -6.82 4.26 -11.87
N VAL A 46 -6.70 3.70 -10.66
CA VAL A 46 -5.45 3.53 -9.94
C VAL A 46 -4.98 2.09 -10.12
N GLU A 47 -3.68 1.89 -10.29
CA GLU A 47 -3.10 0.55 -10.36
C GLU A 47 -2.89 0.00 -8.95
N TRP A 48 -3.28 -1.25 -8.74
CA TRP A 48 -3.13 -1.90 -7.44
C TRP A 48 -2.81 -3.39 -7.60
N LYS A 49 -2.18 -3.96 -6.56
CA LYS A 49 -1.79 -5.37 -6.47
C LYS A 49 -2.02 -5.88 -5.05
N PHE A 50 -2.54 -7.09 -4.90
CA PHE A 50 -2.49 -7.79 -3.62
C PHE A 50 -1.08 -8.29 -3.34
N TYR A 51 -0.67 -8.25 -2.09
CA TYR A 51 0.56 -8.87 -1.62
C TYR A 51 0.35 -9.52 -0.27
N THR A 52 1.27 -10.43 0.07
CA THR A 52 1.35 -10.98 1.41
C THR A 52 2.80 -11.05 1.86
N THR A 53 3.04 -10.79 3.14
CA THR A 53 4.35 -10.96 3.75
C THR A 53 4.22 -11.88 4.96
N LEU A 54 5.23 -12.72 5.17
CA LEU A 54 5.32 -13.56 6.36
C LEU A 54 6.36 -12.95 7.30
N THR A 55 5.91 -12.37 8.40
CA THR A 55 6.78 -11.76 9.41
C THR A 55 6.50 -12.44 10.75
N GLU A 56 7.54 -12.94 11.42
CA GLU A 56 7.40 -13.63 12.72
C GLU A 56 6.35 -14.75 12.72
N ARG A 57 6.25 -15.49 11.60
CA ARG A 57 5.23 -16.55 11.38
C ARG A 57 3.78 -16.05 11.34
N LYS A 58 3.56 -14.75 11.22
CA LYS A 58 2.24 -14.14 10.98
C LYS A 58 2.15 -13.68 9.53
N TRP A 59 1.05 -14.03 8.89
CA TRP A 59 0.73 -13.56 7.55
C TRP A 59 0.12 -12.17 7.62
N PHE A 60 0.74 -11.23 6.93
CA PHE A 60 0.18 -9.93 6.64
C PHE A 60 -0.35 -9.94 5.21
N HIS A 61 -1.52 -9.36 4.98
CA HIS A 61 -2.12 -9.23 3.66
C HIS A 61 -2.36 -7.75 3.40
N GLY A 62 -1.89 -7.26 2.25
CA GLY A 62 -1.99 -5.85 1.92
C GLY A 62 -2.35 -5.61 0.47
N ILE A 63 -2.70 -4.36 0.20
CA ILE A 63 -2.94 -3.85 -1.12
C ILE A 63 -1.88 -2.79 -1.38
N TYR A 64 -1.06 -3.04 -2.41
CA TYR A 64 -0.07 -2.11 -2.91
C TYR A 64 -0.67 -1.28 -4.04
N ILE A 65 -0.46 0.03 -4.01
CA ILE A 65 -1.15 1.02 -4.84
C ILE A 65 -0.10 1.92 -5.50
N THR A 66 -0.21 2.13 -6.81
CA THR A 66 0.67 3.03 -7.56
C THR A 66 -0.11 4.05 -8.37
N PHE A 67 0.46 5.26 -8.46
CA PHE A 67 -0.11 6.38 -9.17
C PHE A 67 0.81 6.77 -10.33
N LYS A 68 0.31 6.68 -11.57
CA LYS A 68 1.03 7.13 -12.76
C LYS A 68 0.58 8.54 -13.15
N ASN A 69 1.53 9.47 -13.26
CA ASN A 69 1.32 10.84 -13.75
C ASN A 69 0.23 11.62 -12.98
N ARG A 70 0.11 11.41 -11.67
CA ARG A 70 -0.84 12.12 -10.80
C ARG A 70 -0.11 13.22 -10.02
N LYS A 71 -0.80 14.33 -9.76
CA LYS A 71 -0.25 15.39 -8.88
C LYS A 71 -0.28 14.92 -7.44
N HIS A 72 0.70 15.34 -6.63
CA HIS A 72 0.79 14.95 -5.23
C HIS A 72 -0.51 15.22 -4.43
N LEU A 73 -1.11 16.40 -4.58
CA LEU A 73 -2.39 16.74 -3.92
C LEU A 73 -3.53 15.77 -4.26
N GLU A 74 -3.59 15.29 -5.50
CA GLU A 74 -4.60 14.31 -5.92
C GLU A 74 -4.34 12.95 -5.27
N VAL A 75 -3.07 12.53 -5.20
CA VAL A 75 -2.67 11.29 -4.54
C VAL A 75 -3.02 11.33 -3.05
N THR A 76 -2.67 12.41 -2.35
CA THR A 76 -2.99 12.59 -0.93
C THR A 76 -4.50 12.54 -0.69
N SER A 77 -5.30 13.19 -1.54
CA SER A 77 -6.77 13.11 -1.45
C SER A 77 -7.28 11.68 -1.63
N ILE A 78 -6.74 10.93 -2.59
CA ILE A 78 -7.16 9.55 -2.83
C ILE A 78 -6.79 8.65 -1.64
N MET A 79 -5.58 8.80 -1.09
CA MET A 79 -5.15 8.03 0.08
C MET A 79 -5.99 8.35 1.32
N LYS A 80 -6.35 9.62 1.52
CA LYS A 80 -7.28 10.02 2.58
C LYS A 80 -8.65 9.36 2.45
N ASP A 81 -9.21 9.33 1.24
CA ASP A 81 -10.47 8.64 0.98
C ASP A 81 -10.37 7.13 1.26
N ILE A 82 -9.23 6.51 0.93
CA ILE A 82 -8.96 5.09 1.25
C ILE A 82 -8.97 4.86 2.77
N CYS A 83 -8.30 5.73 3.53
CA CYS A 83 -8.31 5.67 4.99
C CYS A 83 -9.73 5.73 5.56
N ILE A 84 -10.58 6.61 5.03
CA ILE A 84 -11.99 6.72 5.43
C ILE A 84 -12.78 5.44 5.10
N ILE A 85 -12.60 4.88 3.90
CA ILE A 85 -13.25 3.62 3.49
C ILE A 85 -12.87 2.47 4.43
N LEU A 86 -11.59 2.39 4.77
CA LEU A 86 -11.03 1.33 5.62
C LEU A 86 -11.18 1.59 7.11
N LYS A 87 -11.59 2.80 7.52
CA LYS A 87 -11.66 3.26 8.91
C LYS A 87 -10.31 3.10 9.63
N ILE A 88 -9.24 3.51 8.96
CA ILE A 88 -7.87 3.53 9.48
C ILE A 88 -7.37 4.97 9.49
N ASP A 89 -6.45 5.27 10.40
CA ASP A 89 -5.94 6.64 10.58
C ASP A 89 -4.60 6.90 9.88
N SER A 90 -4.02 5.87 9.25
CA SER A 90 -2.74 5.96 8.56
C SER A 90 -2.57 4.96 7.44
N TYR A 91 -1.59 5.21 6.57
CA TYR A 91 -1.17 4.33 5.49
C TYR A 91 0.35 4.34 5.34
N CYS A 92 0.90 3.36 4.62
CA CYS A 92 2.33 3.28 4.38
C CYS A 92 2.69 3.87 3.00
N LEU A 93 3.71 4.71 2.95
CA LEU A 93 4.40 5.16 1.74
C LEU A 93 5.74 4.42 1.65
N CYS A 94 6.01 3.81 0.51
CA CYS A 94 7.30 3.22 0.18
C CYS A 94 7.97 4.05 -0.91
N GLU A 95 9.10 4.68 -0.60
CA GLU A 95 9.84 5.53 -1.53
C GLU A 95 11.34 5.39 -1.28
N ASN A 96 12.11 5.11 -2.33
CA ASN A 96 13.58 5.07 -2.29
C ASN A 96 14.14 4.22 -1.13
N TYR A 97 13.65 2.99 -0.95
CA TYR A 97 14.02 2.09 0.15
C TYR A 97 13.60 2.55 1.56
N THR A 98 12.87 3.65 1.68
CA THR A 98 12.25 4.09 2.94
C THR A 98 10.80 3.66 2.97
N GLN A 99 10.34 3.18 4.12
CA GLN A 99 8.93 3.01 4.43
C GLN A 99 8.53 4.03 5.48
N SER A 100 7.55 4.86 5.17
CA SER A 100 7.02 5.89 6.04
C SER A 100 5.55 5.61 6.34
N ILE A 101 5.13 5.80 7.58
CA ILE A 101 3.73 5.80 7.97
C ILE A 101 3.25 7.25 7.94
N ILE A 102 2.22 7.49 7.14
CA ILE A 102 1.59 8.79 6.96
C ILE A 102 0.20 8.74 7.56
N ASP A 103 -0.15 9.71 8.38
CA ASP A 103 -1.50 9.83 8.92
C ASP A 103 -2.50 10.44 7.92
N ILE A 104 -3.77 10.55 8.34
CA ILE A 104 -4.85 11.09 7.52
C ILE A 104 -4.74 12.61 7.23
N GLU A 105 -3.90 13.32 7.97
CA GLU A 105 -3.61 14.74 7.77
C GLU A 105 -2.48 14.94 6.75
N GLY A 106 -1.69 13.89 6.51
CA GLY A 106 -0.58 13.86 5.58
C GLY A 106 0.78 13.97 6.26
N ASP A 107 0.81 13.88 7.60
CA ASP A 107 2.03 13.98 8.38
C ASP A 107 2.72 12.61 8.51
N VAL A 108 4.06 12.62 8.45
CA VAL A 108 4.87 11.42 8.68
C VAL A 108 4.98 11.17 10.18
N ILE A 109 4.40 10.07 10.66
CA ILE A 109 4.37 9.73 12.09
C ILE A 109 5.39 8.65 12.48
N ALA A 110 5.91 7.90 11.50
CA ALA A 110 6.98 6.93 11.70
C ALA A 110 7.69 6.65 10.37
N PHE A 111 8.95 6.21 10.40
CA PHE A 111 9.64 5.72 9.20
C PHE A 111 10.73 4.69 9.54
N ALA A 112 11.10 3.89 8.54
CA ALA A 112 12.23 2.98 8.57
C ALA A 112 12.98 3.06 7.22
N ASP A 113 14.30 3.23 7.30
CA ASP A 113 15.20 3.28 6.15
C ASP A 113 15.90 1.92 5.97
N PHE A 114 15.83 1.38 4.75
CA PHE A 114 16.43 0.09 4.39
C PHE A 114 17.58 0.22 3.37
N SER A 115 18.05 1.44 3.10
CA SER A 115 19.11 1.73 2.12
C SER A 115 20.45 1.04 2.45
N GLU A 116 20.83 0.95 3.73
CA GLU A 116 22.12 0.35 4.14
C GLU A 116 22.19 -1.18 3.96
N LYS A 117 21.07 -1.88 3.78
CA LYS A 117 21.04 -3.36 3.70
C LYS A 117 21.23 -3.91 2.28
N GLN A 118 21.85 -3.16 1.38
CA GLN A 118 22.09 -3.54 -0.02
C GLN A 118 23.46 -4.19 -0.29
N GLU A 119 24.25 -4.51 0.76
CA GLU A 119 25.49 -5.29 0.64
C GLU A 119 25.26 -6.78 0.42
#